data_AF-A0A2N6T1N7-F1
#
_entry.id   AF-A0A2N6T1N7-F1
#
_cell.length_a   1.000
_cell.length_b   1.000
_cell.length_c   1.000
_cell.angle_alpha   90.00
_cell.angle_beta   90.00
_cell.angle_gamma   90.00
#
_symmetry.space_group_name_H-M   'P 1'
#
loop_
_entity.id
_entity.type
_entity.pdbx_description
1 polymer ?
#
loop_
_entity_poly.entity_id
_entity_poly.type
_entity_poly.pdbx_seq_one_letter_code
_entity_poly.pdbx_strand_id
1 'polypeptide(L)'
;MAYENARAALDDLIRLVPDFPTAGVLFEDLTPVLADPEGFRLIVDEVAEACTGFGADVIGGLDARGFLIGSAVAYRMELGVLAVRKKGKLPPPVHTEPYDLEYGSAALEIPASGLDLRGKRVVLVDDVLATGGTMAAARALLEKCGAEVTGLCAVLEVPGLGGRGKLSDLPLYVVNGADSTDSADSADGAGNG
;
A
#
# COMPACT_ATOMS: atom_id res chain seq x y z
N MET A 1 5.28 -10.44 -22.88
CA MET A 1 6.70 -10.07 -22.67
C MET A 1 6.97 -10.32 -21.21
N ALA A 2 8.17 -10.78 -20.83
CA ALA A 2 8.48 -10.91 -19.40
C ALA A 2 8.94 -9.54 -18.88
N TYR A 3 8.33 -9.04 -17.81
CA TYR A 3 8.77 -7.80 -17.16
C TYR A 3 9.95 -8.11 -16.25
N GLU A 4 10.95 -7.24 -16.21
CA GLU A 4 12.12 -7.41 -15.35
C GLU A 4 11.75 -7.35 -13.86
N ASN A 5 10.87 -6.41 -13.51
CA ASN A 5 10.41 -6.14 -12.15
C ASN A 5 9.00 -5.52 -12.19
N ALA A 6 8.40 -5.28 -11.02
CA ALA A 6 7.07 -4.71 -10.94
C ALA A 6 7.02 -3.29 -11.50
N ARG A 7 8.10 -2.50 -11.34
CA ARG A 7 8.22 -1.15 -11.91
C ARG A 7 8.06 -1.16 -13.43
N ALA A 8 8.76 -2.05 -14.12
CA ALA A 8 8.66 -2.21 -15.58
C ALA A 8 7.24 -2.61 -16.02
N ALA A 9 6.56 -3.47 -15.25
CA ALA A 9 5.17 -3.81 -15.51
C ALA A 9 4.23 -2.61 -15.33
N LEU A 10 4.47 -1.77 -14.31
CA LEU A 10 3.72 -0.54 -14.09
C LEU A 10 3.90 0.44 -15.25
N ASP A 11 5.14 0.69 -15.67
CA ASP A 11 5.44 1.65 -16.73
C ASP A 11 4.83 1.23 -18.10
N ASP A 12 4.68 -0.08 -18.38
CA ASP A 12 4.07 -0.58 -19.62
C ASP A 12 2.53 -0.63 -19.57
N LEU A 13 1.95 -1.02 -18.42
CA LEU A 13 0.53 -1.38 -18.33
C LEU A 13 -0.36 -0.32 -17.68
N ILE A 14 0.18 0.66 -16.92
CA ILE A 14 -0.64 1.69 -16.29
C ILE A 14 -1.44 2.44 -17.36
N ARG A 15 -2.76 2.52 -17.15
CA ARG A 15 -3.61 3.37 -17.98
C ARG A 15 -3.70 4.76 -17.37
N LEU A 16 -3.16 5.74 -18.08
CA LEU A 16 -3.28 7.15 -17.71
C LEU A 16 -4.64 7.71 -18.14
N VAL A 17 -5.39 8.26 -17.19
CA VAL A 17 -6.71 8.87 -17.42
C VAL A 17 -6.68 10.33 -17.00
N PRO A 18 -6.64 11.29 -17.95
CA PRO A 18 -6.65 12.71 -17.62
C PRO A 18 -8.02 13.16 -17.08
N ASP A 19 -7.99 14.22 -16.27
CA ASP A 19 -9.16 14.92 -15.71
C ASP A 19 -10.10 14.04 -14.87
N PHE A 20 -9.54 13.06 -14.15
CA PHE A 20 -10.29 12.17 -13.27
C PHE A 20 -9.68 12.11 -11.85
N PRO A 21 -10.48 12.13 -10.77
CA PRO A 21 -11.94 12.28 -10.75
C PRO A 21 -12.41 13.72 -11.02
N THR A 22 -11.49 14.67 -11.10
CA THR A 22 -11.74 16.10 -11.34
C THR A 22 -10.74 16.65 -12.35
N ALA A 23 -11.11 17.75 -13.00
CA ALA A 23 -10.24 18.44 -13.95
C ALA A 23 -8.86 18.80 -13.35
N GLY A 24 -7.80 18.62 -14.13
CA GLY A 24 -6.41 18.88 -13.73
C GLY A 24 -5.71 17.73 -13.00
N VAL A 25 -6.40 16.61 -12.72
CA VAL A 25 -5.81 15.42 -12.11
C VAL A 25 -5.50 14.38 -13.18
N LEU A 26 -4.26 13.87 -13.22
CA LEU A 26 -3.90 12.70 -13.99
C LEU A 26 -4.08 11.47 -13.11
N PHE A 27 -5.05 10.63 -13.44
CA PHE A 27 -5.33 9.40 -12.70
C PHE A 27 -4.55 8.22 -13.28
N GLU A 28 -3.78 7.55 -12.43
CA GLU A 28 -3.06 6.33 -12.77
C GLU A 28 -3.94 5.12 -12.44
N ASP A 29 -4.55 4.53 -13.48
CA ASP A 29 -5.42 3.38 -13.33
C ASP A 29 -4.61 2.07 -13.35
N LEU A 30 -4.48 1.48 -12.17
CA LEU A 30 -3.76 0.23 -11.92
C LEU A 30 -4.49 -1.01 -12.48
N THR A 31 -5.75 -0.89 -12.91
CA THR A 31 -6.59 -2.02 -13.33
C THR A 31 -5.94 -2.94 -14.37
N PRO A 32 -5.29 -2.43 -15.45
CA PRO A 32 -4.66 -3.31 -16.43
C PRO A 32 -3.46 -4.08 -15.85
N VAL A 33 -2.70 -3.46 -14.94
CA VAL A 33 -1.56 -4.10 -14.28
C VAL A 33 -2.04 -5.26 -13.40
N LEU A 34 -3.12 -5.05 -12.64
CA LEU A 34 -3.71 -6.10 -11.80
C LEU A 34 -4.37 -7.22 -12.62
N ALA A 35 -4.82 -6.91 -13.83
CA ALA A 35 -5.41 -7.89 -14.75
C ALA A 35 -4.36 -8.70 -15.51
N ASP A 36 -3.11 -8.21 -15.59
CA ASP A 36 -1.99 -8.95 -16.15
C ASP A 36 -1.40 -9.92 -15.11
N PRO A 37 -1.29 -11.22 -15.42
CA PRO A 37 -0.84 -12.22 -14.45
C PRO A 37 0.62 -12.00 -14.01
N GLU A 38 1.48 -11.46 -14.87
CA GLU A 38 2.89 -11.25 -14.56
C GLU A 38 3.09 -9.97 -13.76
N GLY A 39 2.48 -8.87 -14.19
CA GLY A 39 2.50 -7.60 -13.47
C GLY A 39 1.93 -7.73 -12.05
N PHE A 40 0.79 -8.41 -11.90
CA PHE A 40 0.21 -8.65 -10.58
C PHE A 40 1.12 -9.51 -9.70
N ARG A 41 1.71 -10.59 -10.25
CA ARG A 41 2.62 -11.46 -9.49
C ARG A 41 3.85 -10.68 -9.01
N LEU A 42 4.47 -9.87 -9.87
CA LEU A 42 5.66 -9.09 -9.51
C LEU A 42 5.37 -8.07 -8.40
N ILE A 43 4.24 -7.36 -8.48
CA ILE A 43 3.80 -6.45 -7.41
C ILE A 43 3.65 -7.22 -6.09
N VAL A 44 2.98 -8.38 -6.11
CA VAL A 44 2.75 -9.18 -4.91
C VAL A 44 4.06 -9.70 -4.32
N ASP A 45 4.99 -10.19 -5.15
CA ASP A 45 6.27 -10.71 -4.70
C ASP A 45 7.12 -9.60 -4.04
N GLU A 46 7.24 -8.42 -4.66
CA GLU A 46 8.02 -7.30 -4.10
C GLU A 46 7.40 -6.73 -2.82
N VAL A 47 6.08 -6.53 -2.80
CA VAL A 47 5.39 -6.02 -1.60
C VAL A 47 5.48 -7.05 -0.47
N ALA A 48 5.43 -8.35 -0.76
CA ALA A 48 5.62 -9.40 0.26
C ALA A 48 7.05 -9.40 0.83
N GLU A 49 8.06 -9.14 0.00
CA GLU A 49 9.44 -8.99 0.45
C GLU A 49 9.59 -7.78 1.40
N ALA A 50 9.04 -6.63 1.02
CA ALA A 50 9.02 -5.45 1.89
C ALA A 50 8.29 -5.72 3.22
N CYS A 51 7.09 -6.34 3.17
CA CYS A 51 6.34 -6.73 4.37
C CYS A 51 7.14 -7.68 5.27
N THR A 52 7.94 -8.58 4.69
CA THR A 52 8.84 -9.47 5.43
C THR A 52 9.93 -8.67 6.14
N GLY A 53 10.58 -7.75 5.43
CA GLY A 53 11.59 -6.84 5.99
C GLY A 53 11.05 -5.97 7.13
N PHE A 54 9.77 -5.60 7.06
CA PHE A 54 9.06 -4.84 8.10
C PHE A 54 8.49 -5.71 9.23
N GLY A 55 8.69 -7.04 9.18
CA GLY A 55 8.32 -7.97 10.24
C GLY A 55 6.82 -8.18 10.41
N ALA A 56 6.03 -8.21 9.34
CA ALA A 56 4.58 -8.42 9.42
C ALA A 56 4.19 -9.75 10.10
N ASP A 57 3.24 -9.69 11.05
CA ASP A 57 2.50 -10.86 11.55
C ASP A 57 1.10 -10.98 10.90
N VAL A 58 0.59 -9.85 10.39
CA VAL A 58 -0.70 -9.73 9.71
C VAL A 58 -0.63 -8.56 8.72
N ILE A 59 -1.28 -8.70 7.57
CA ILE A 59 -1.37 -7.62 6.58
C ILE A 59 -2.65 -6.82 6.81
N GLY A 60 -2.55 -5.50 6.91
CA GLY A 60 -3.70 -4.60 6.94
C GLY A 60 -3.99 -4.05 5.54
N GLY A 61 -4.97 -4.62 4.84
CA GLY A 61 -5.39 -4.12 3.52
C GLY A 61 -6.36 -2.95 3.64
N LEU A 62 -6.16 -1.88 2.87
CA LEU A 62 -7.02 -0.69 2.87
C LEU A 62 -8.10 -0.73 1.76
N ASP A 63 -9.30 -0.25 2.11
CA ASP A 63 -10.49 -0.35 1.27
C ASP A 63 -10.48 0.62 0.07
N ALA A 64 -10.74 0.19 -1.17
CA ALA A 64 -11.04 -1.19 -1.60
C ALA A 64 -9.90 -1.84 -2.38
N ARG A 65 -9.12 -1.03 -3.11
CA ARG A 65 -8.13 -1.53 -4.06
C ARG A 65 -6.91 -2.12 -3.36
N GLY A 66 -6.54 -1.56 -2.20
CA GLY A 66 -5.56 -2.17 -1.30
C GLY A 66 -5.92 -3.61 -0.87
N PHE A 67 -7.20 -4.01 -0.87
CA PHE A 67 -7.57 -5.40 -0.58
C PHE A 67 -7.05 -6.40 -1.61
N LEU A 68 -6.99 -6.02 -2.89
CA LEU A 68 -6.55 -6.94 -3.95
C LEU A 68 -5.08 -7.34 -3.74
N ILE A 69 -4.24 -6.33 -3.49
CA ILE A 69 -2.81 -6.51 -3.26
C ILE A 69 -2.58 -7.10 -1.86
N GLY A 70 -3.16 -6.51 -0.83
CA GLY A 70 -2.97 -6.95 0.56
C GLY A 70 -3.41 -8.40 0.81
N SER A 71 -4.49 -8.85 0.19
CA SER A 71 -4.93 -10.26 0.32
C SER A 71 -3.98 -11.22 -0.38
N ALA A 72 -3.47 -10.85 -1.56
CA ALA A 72 -2.52 -11.68 -2.30
C ALA A 72 -1.15 -11.73 -1.61
N VAL A 73 -0.69 -10.61 -1.04
CA VAL A 73 0.52 -10.54 -0.21
C VAL A 73 0.37 -11.42 1.04
N ALA A 74 -0.74 -11.30 1.77
CA ALA A 74 -1.00 -12.14 2.94
C ALA A 74 -0.99 -13.63 2.57
N TYR A 75 -1.65 -14.00 1.46
CA TYR A 75 -1.64 -15.37 0.95
C TYR A 75 -0.22 -15.83 0.60
N ARG A 76 0.56 -15.00 -0.09
CA ARG A 76 1.96 -15.30 -0.48
C ARG A 76 2.88 -15.53 0.72
N MET A 77 2.63 -14.80 1.81
CA MET A 77 3.40 -14.87 3.06
C MET A 77 2.84 -15.89 4.07
N GLU A 78 1.75 -16.59 3.74
CA GLU A 78 1.04 -17.48 4.66
C GLU A 78 0.56 -16.79 5.96
N LEU A 79 0.20 -15.49 5.85
CA LEU A 79 -0.30 -14.67 6.95
C LEU A 79 -1.81 -14.42 6.85
N GLY A 80 -2.38 -13.91 7.95
CA GLY A 80 -3.73 -13.35 7.95
C GLY A 80 -3.79 -11.98 7.25
N VAL A 81 -4.99 -11.61 6.81
CA VAL A 81 -5.31 -10.26 6.32
C VAL A 81 -6.42 -9.64 7.15
N LEU A 82 -6.22 -8.39 7.58
CA LEU A 82 -7.20 -7.54 8.23
C LEU A 82 -7.71 -6.50 7.23
N ALA A 83 -9.01 -6.50 6.98
CA ALA A 83 -9.65 -5.47 6.17
C ALA A 83 -9.93 -4.21 7.00
N VAL A 84 -9.24 -3.11 6.68
CA VAL A 84 -9.51 -1.78 7.22
C VAL A 84 -10.46 -1.07 6.27
N ARG A 85 -11.70 -0.83 6.71
CA ARG A 85 -12.80 -0.43 5.83
C ARG A 85 -13.22 1.02 6.01
N LYS A 86 -13.82 1.61 4.98
CA LYS A 86 -14.53 2.89 5.15
C LYS A 86 -15.76 2.69 6.05
N LYS A 87 -16.14 3.74 6.77
CA LYS A 87 -17.30 3.74 7.67
C LYS A 87 -18.58 3.15 7.06
N GLY A 88 -19.26 2.31 7.83
CA GLY A 88 -20.56 1.72 7.47
C GLY A 88 -20.47 0.50 6.55
N LYS A 89 -19.26 -0.02 6.30
CA LYS A 89 -19.04 -1.21 5.48
C LYS A 89 -18.84 -2.49 6.30
N LEU A 90 -18.69 -2.38 7.62
CA LEU A 90 -18.57 -3.51 8.55
C LEU A 90 -19.81 -3.64 9.43
N PRO A 91 -20.23 -4.86 9.78
CA PRO A 91 -21.27 -5.07 10.77
C PRO A 91 -20.79 -4.59 12.16
N PRO A 92 -21.61 -3.86 12.93
CA PRO A 92 -21.25 -3.43 14.28
C PRO A 92 -21.19 -4.62 15.26
N PRO A 93 -20.41 -4.53 16.36
CA PRO A 93 -19.65 -3.36 16.80
C PRO A 93 -18.31 -3.18 16.07
N VAL A 94 -17.89 -1.93 15.89
CA VAL A 94 -16.66 -1.53 15.20
C VAL A 94 -15.87 -0.51 16.02
N HIS A 95 -14.55 -0.53 15.88
CA HIS A 95 -13.71 0.62 16.22
C HIS A 95 -13.70 1.58 15.02
N THR A 96 -13.68 2.88 15.29
CA THR A 96 -13.76 3.91 14.25
C THR A 96 -12.70 4.97 14.48
N GLU A 97 -11.95 5.31 13.42
CA GLU A 97 -11.02 6.45 13.42
C GLU A 97 -11.44 7.49 12.37
N PRO A 98 -11.86 8.69 12.79
CA PRO A 98 -12.15 9.78 11.86
C PRO A 98 -10.85 10.42 11.34
N TYR A 99 -10.91 10.98 10.14
CA TYR A 99 -9.82 11.78 9.58
C TYR A 99 -10.36 12.86 8.65
N ASP A 100 -9.62 13.97 8.57
CA ASP A 100 -10.00 15.14 7.80
C ASP A 100 -9.63 14.98 6.32
N LEU A 101 -10.52 15.48 5.47
CA LEU A 101 -10.31 15.67 4.04
C LEU A 101 -10.27 17.17 3.74
N GLU A 102 -9.82 17.56 2.55
CA GLU A 102 -9.85 18.96 2.11
C GLU A 102 -11.27 19.53 2.15
N TYR A 103 -12.27 18.69 1.84
CA TYR A 103 -13.69 19.01 1.97
C TYR A 103 -14.42 17.89 2.74
N GLY A 104 -14.54 18.08 4.06
CA GLY A 104 -15.29 17.19 4.94
C GLY A 104 -14.44 16.25 5.79
N SER A 105 -15.06 15.20 6.32
CA SER A 105 -14.38 14.15 7.08
C SER A 105 -14.82 12.77 6.60
N ALA A 106 -13.91 11.81 6.72
CA ALA A 106 -14.18 10.40 6.51
C ALA A 106 -13.78 9.62 7.77
N ALA A 107 -14.05 8.32 7.78
CA ALA A 107 -13.61 7.46 8.88
C ALA A 107 -13.29 6.06 8.39
N LEU A 108 -12.32 5.43 9.05
CA LEU A 108 -11.95 4.03 8.88
C LEU A 108 -12.48 3.20 10.04
N GLU A 109 -12.78 1.94 9.77
CA GLU A 109 -13.36 0.99 10.72
C GLU A 109 -12.70 -0.38 10.64
N ILE A 110 -12.60 -1.04 11.79
CA ILE A 110 -12.30 -2.47 11.94
C ILE A 110 -13.29 -3.11 12.94
N PRO A 111 -13.51 -4.43 12.91
CA PRO A 111 -14.37 -5.09 13.89
C PRO A 111 -13.88 -4.86 15.32
N ALA A 112 -14.78 -4.57 16.26
CA ALA A 112 -14.44 -4.34 17.67
C ALA A 112 -14.36 -5.63 18.50
N SER A 113 -14.68 -6.78 17.89
CA SER A 113 -14.63 -8.09 18.55
C SER A 113 -14.29 -9.17 17.53
N GLY A 114 -13.86 -10.33 18.04
CA GLY A 114 -13.48 -11.46 17.19
C GLY A 114 -12.05 -11.40 16.64
N LEU A 115 -11.26 -10.38 17.02
CA LEU A 115 -9.87 -10.22 16.63
C LEU A 115 -9.04 -9.69 17.80
N ASP A 116 -7.98 -10.40 18.18
CA ASP A 116 -7.00 -9.91 19.17
C ASP A 116 -5.80 -9.32 18.44
N LEU A 117 -5.68 -7.99 18.46
CA LEU A 117 -4.61 -7.24 17.82
C LEU A 117 -3.45 -6.92 18.75
N ARG A 118 -3.54 -7.24 20.05
CA ARG A 118 -2.53 -6.82 21.02
C ARG A 118 -1.17 -7.39 20.70
N GLY A 119 -0.19 -6.52 20.48
CA GLY A 119 1.19 -6.86 20.14
C GLY A 119 1.36 -7.47 18.74
N LYS A 120 0.33 -7.45 17.88
CA LYS A 120 0.47 -7.89 16.49
C LYS A 120 1.18 -6.82 15.69
N ARG A 121 2.23 -7.21 14.96
CA ARG A 121 2.90 -6.34 14.00
C ARG A 121 2.11 -6.33 12.70
N VAL A 122 1.58 -5.18 12.33
CA VAL A 122 0.77 -4.97 11.14
C VAL A 122 1.56 -4.18 10.12
N VAL A 123 1.62 -4.68 8.90
CA VAL A 123 2.07 -3.87 7.75
C VAL A 123 0.83 -3.46 6.95
N LEU A 124 0.67 -2.15 6.73
CA LEU A 124 -0.45 -1.62 5.96
C LEU A 124 -0.12 -1.64 4.47
N VAL A 125 -1.08 -2.10 3.64
CA VAL A 125 -0.95 -2.17 2.19
C VAL A 125 -2.11 -1.40 1.55
N ASP A 126 -1.78 -0.46 0.68
CA ASP A 126 -2.74 0.26 -0.19
C ASP A 126 -2.29 0.22 -1.65
N ASP A 127 -3.17 0.61 -2.57
CA ASP A 127 -2.79 0.74 -3.98
C ASP A 127 -2.02 2.04 -4.24
N VAL A 128 -2.43 3.17 -3.63
CA VAL A 128 -1.88 4.50 -3.91
C VAL A 128 -1.54 5.26 -2.62
N LEU A 129 -0.30 5.75 -2.53
CA LEU A 129 0.13 6.78 -1.59
C LEU A 129 -0.09 8.18 -2.19
N ALA A 130 -1.10 8.89 -1.70
CA ALA A 130 -1.34 10.30 -2.02
C ALA A 130 -0.80 11.21 -0.90
N THR A 131 -1.69 11.80 -0.10
CA THR A 131 -1.32 12.66 1.05
C THR A 131 -0.85 11.87 2.28
N GLY A 132 -0.94 10.54 2.26
CA GLY A 132 -0.69 9.67 3.42
C GLY A 132 -1.78 9.70 4.51
N GLY A 133 -2.86 10.47 4.32
CA GLY A 133 -3.92 10.62 5.32
C GLY A 133 -4.62 9.31 5.70
N THR A 134 -4.98 8.49 4.70
CA THR A 134 -5.64 7.20 4.93
C THR A 134 -4.75 6.23 5.72
N MET A 135 -3.47 6.10 5.35
CA MET A 135 -2.53 5.24 6.06
C MET A 135 -2.29 5.71 7.50
N ALA A 136 -2.16 7.03 7.72
CA ALA A 136 -2.03 7.59 9.06
C ALA A 136 -3.26 7.32 9.94
N ALA A 137 -4.47 7.45 9.38
CA ALA A 137 -5.71 7.13 10.08
C ALA A 137 -5.83 5.62 10.37
N ALA A 138 -5.46 4.78 9.42
CA ALA A 138 -5.45 3.32 9.60
C ALA A 138 -4.47 2.91 10.71
N ARG A 139 -3.28 3.52 10.73
CA ARG A 139 -2.31 3.32 11.80
C ARG A 139 -2.88 3.70 13.17
N ALA A 140 -3.41 4.91 13.29
CA ALA A 140 -3.98 5.38 14.54
C ALA A 140 -5.11 4.46 15.04
N LEU A 141 -5.95 3.96 14.14
CA LEU A 141 -6.99 2.98 14.46
C LEU A 141 -6.41 1.67 15.02
N LEU A 142 -5.41 1.10 14.36
CA LEU A 142 -4.80 -0.17 14.76
C LEU A 142 -4.03 -0.06 16.07
N GLU A 143 -3.28 1.02 16.26
CA GLU A 143 -2.53 1.28 17.50
C GLU A 143 -3.46 1.50 18.70
N LYS A 144 -4.62 2.16 18.51
CA LYS A 144 -5.67 2.25 19.55
C LYS A 144 -6.23 0.89 19.95
N CYS A 145 -6.17 -0.09 19.06
CA CYS A 145 -6.57 -1.47 19.31
C CYS A 145 -5.42 -2.37 19.83
N GLY A 146 -4.24 -1.78 20.08
CA GLY A 146 -3.08 -2.46 20.66
C GLY A 146 -2.17 -3.17 19.65
N ALA A 147 -2.40 -3.01 18.35
CA ALA A 147 -1.47 -3.46 17.32
C ALA A 147 -0.27 -2.50 17.23
N GLU A 148 0.83 -2.99 16.66
CA GLU A 148 2.00 -2.19 16.30
C GLU A 148 2.06 -2.08 14.77
N VAL A 149 1.97 -0.89 14.20
CA VAL A 149 2.15 -0.74 12.76
C VAL A 149 3.64 -0.57 12.47
N THR A 150 4.24 -1.58 11.83
CA THR A 150 5.71 -1.65 11.67
C THR A 150 6.20 -1.23 10.29
N GLY A 151 5.29 -1.04 9.33
CA GLY A 151 5.64 -0.59 7.99
C GLY A 151 4.42 -0.33 7.12
N LEU A 152 4.68 0.32 5.99
CA LEU A 152 3.68 0.77 5.04
C LEU A 152 4.13 0.37 3.63
N CYS A 153 3.19 -0.10 2.80
CA CYS A 153 3.43 -0.42 1.40
C CYS A 153 2.36 0.21 0.52
N ALA A 154 2.79 0.77 -0.61
CA ALA A 154 1.91 1.19 -1.71
C ALA A 154 2.44 0.70 -3.05
N VAL A 155 1.60 0.66 -4.08
CA VAL A 155 2.05 0.37 -5.44
C VAL A 155 2.46 1.66 -6.15
N LEU A 156 1.60 2.67 -6.07
CA LEU A 156 1.82 3.97 -6.70
C LEU A 156 2.01 5.06 -5.64
N GLU A 157 2.88 6.02 -5.91
CA GLU A 157 2.98 7.28 -5.19
C GLU A 157 2.62 8.43 -6.11
N VAL A 158 1.78 9.34 -5.62
CA VAL A 158 1.44 10.58 -6.32
C VAL A 158 2.45 11.66 -5.92
N PRO A 159 3.32 12.13 -6.84
CA PRO A 159 4.34 13.11 -6.52
C PRO A 159 3.75 14.43 -6.02
N GLY A 160 4.47 15.12 -5.14
CA GLY A 160 4.11 16.48 -4.70
C GLY A 160 3.00 16.58 -3.66
N LEU A 161 2.40 15.46 -3.22
CA LEU A 161 1.36 15.46 -2.17
C LEU A 161 1.89 15.26 -0.75
N GLY A 162 3.21 15.06 -0.59
CA GLY A 162 3.87 15.02 0.72
C GLY A 162 3.59 13.78 1.57
N GLY A 163 3.05 12.70 0.98
CA GLY A 163 2.69 11.47 1.68
C GLY A 163 3.85 10.86 2.49
N ARG A 164 5.05 10.77 1.88
CA ARG A 164 6.27 10.31 2.56
C ARG A 164 6.61 11.12 3.80
N GLY A 165 6.53 12.45 3.70
CA GLY A 165 6.85 13.33 4.83
C GLY A 165 5.93 13.09 6.04
N LYS A 166 4.63 12.87 5.77
CA LYS A 166 3.62 12.58 6.80
C LYS A 166 3.84 11.23 7.51
N LEU A 167 4.52 10.30 6.86
CA LEU A 167 4.71 8.92 7.32
C LEU A 167 6.19 8.59 7.61
N SER A 168 7.02 9.61 7.79
CA SER A 168 8.48 9.52 7.84
C SER A 168 9.04 8.77 9.05
N ASP A 169 8.21 8.48 10.05
CA ASP A 169 8.58 7.72 11.24
C ASP A 169 8.43 6.21 11.08
N LEU A 170 7.93 5.74 9.93
CA LEU A 170 7.83 4.32 9.59
C LEU A 170 8.58 3.96 8.30
N PRO A 171 9.06 2.71 8.18
CA PRO A 171 9.47 2.17 6.90
C PRO A 171 8.32 2.22 5.90
N LEU A 172 8.60 2.73 4.71
CA LEU A 172 7.64 2.83 3.62
C LEU A 172 8.28 2.27 2.35
N TYR A 173 7.60 1.31 1.72
CA TYR A 173 7.94 0.81 0.39
C TYR A 173 6.89 1.27 -0.62
N VAL A 174 7.34 1.77 -1.77
CA VAL A 174 6.45 2.08 -2.89
C VAL A 174 7.03 1.45 -4.15
N VAL A 175 6.25 0.64 -4.86
CA VAL A 175 6.71 -0.08 -6.06
C VAL A 175 7.17 0.87 -7.17
N ASN A 176 6.48 2.00 -7.38
CA ASN A 176 6.94 3.05 -8.29
C ASN A 176 7.73 4.18 -7.58
N GLY A 177 8.16 3.98 -6.33
CA GLY A 177 8.96 4.94 -5.58
C GLY A 177 10.45 4.74 -5.78
N ALA A 178 11.24 5.72 -5.33
CA ALA A 178 12.70 5.66 -5.37
C ALA A 178 13.34 4.55 -4.52
N ASP A 179 12.54 3.87 -3.67
CA ASP A 179 12.99 2.74 -2.85
C ASP A 179 12.82 1.39 -3.56
N SER A 180 12.15 1.36 -4.73
CA SER A 180 12.12 0.18 -5.59
C SER A 180 13.53 -0.06 -6.13
N THR A 181 14.03 -1.27 -5.97
CA THR A 181 15.43 -1.59 -6.29
C THR A 181 15.69 -1.42 -7.78
N ASP A 182 16.22 -0.27 -8.19
CA ASP A 182 17.11 -0.18 -9.34
C ASP A 182 18.37 -0.98 -8.99
N SER A 183 18.31 -2.30 -9.21
CA SER A 183 19.49 -3.17 -9.22
C SER A 183 20.22 -3.08 -10.56
N ALA A 184 20.35 -1.87 -11.10
CA ALA A 184 21.06 -1.58 -12.32
C ALA A 184 22.03 -0.40 -12.14
N ASP A 185 22.97 -0.52 -11.20
CA ASP A 185 24.24 0.21 -11.34
C ASP A 185 25.38 -0.50 -10.59
N SER A 186 26.14 -1.33 -11.33
CA SER A 186 27.60 -1.52 -11.19
C SER A 186 28.08 -2.68 -12.07
N ALA A 187 27.97 -2.51 -13.37
CA ALA A 187 28.78 -3.26 -14.32
C ALA A 187 29.03 -2.40 -15.56
N ASP A 188 29.91 -1.41 -15.44
CA ASP A 188 30.80 -1.02 -16.54
C ASP A 188 31.93 -0.12 -16.03
N GLY A 189 33.17 -0.49 -16.35
CA GLY A 189 34.35 0.28 -15.98
C GLY A 189 35.67 -0.48 -15.82
N ALA A 190 35.76 -1.75 -16.22
CA ALA A 190 37.05 -2.36 -16.53
C ALA A 190 37.48 -1.86 -17.92
N GLY A 191 38.42 -0.90 -18.00
CA GLY A 191 38.91 -0.43 -19.30
C GLY A 191 39.88 0.73 -19.29
N ASN A 192 41.16 0.40 -19.06
CA ASN A 192 42.34 0.97 -19.74
C ASN A 192 42.83 2.39 -19.36
N GLY A 193 44.02 2.44 -18.75
CA GLY A 193 44.81 3.64 -18.50
C GLY A 193 45.95 3.40 -17.53
#